data_AF-A0A285AUR4-F1
#
_entry.id   AF-A0A285AUR4-F1
#
_cell.length_a   1.000
_cell.length_b   1.000
_cell.length_c   1.000
_cell.angle_alpha   90.00
_cell.angle_beta   90.00
_cell.angle_gamma   90.00
#
_symmetry.space_group_name_H-M   'P 1'
#
loop_
_entity.id
_entity.type
_entity.pdbx_description
1 polymer ?
#
loop_
_entity_poly.entity_id
_entity_poly.type
_entity_poly.pdbx_seq_one_letter_code
_entity_poly.pdbx_strand_id
1 'polypeptide(L)'
;MEKRRMWTKQEIQFVRENAGKLTSQQIADRLNRTRQAIQSQANRWGLSVLVQPADAHDAYLCRELYKEGLTIPVIAEKMELSRRVVSNIVFSECY
;
A
#
# COMPACT_ATOMS: atom_id res chain seq x y z
N MET A 1 -27.71 14.61 3.95
CA MET A 1 -26.97 13.32 3.95
C MET A 1 -26.73 12.94 2.50
N GLU A 2 -25.49 13.02 2.04
CA GLU A 2 -25.16 12.75 0.64
C GLU A 2 -25.30 11.24 0.36
N LYS A 3 -26.03 10.88 -0.70
CA LYS A 3 -26.30 9.49 -1.05
C LYS A 3 -24.96 8.78 -1.33
N ARG A 4 -24.70 7.70 -0.61
CA ARG A 4 -23.52 6.84 -0.84
C ARG A 4 -23.49 6.40 -2.31
N ARG A 5 -22.46 6.83 -3.05
CA ARG A 5 -22.23 6.41 -4.45
C ARG A 5 -22.11 4.88 -4.50
N MET A 6 -23.07 4.24 -5.15
CA MET A 6 -23.08 2.78 -5.34
C MET A 6 -21.83 2.34 -6.12
N TRP A 7 -21.30 1.17 -5.78
CA TRP A 7 -20.17 0.57 -6.50
C TRP A 7 -20.68 -0.11 -7.77
N THR A 8 -20.14 0.28 -8.92
CA THR A 8 -20.45 -0.38 -10.18
C THR A 8 -19.64 -1.65 -10.33
N LYS A 9 -20.12 -2.62 -11.14
CA LYS A 9 -19.38 -3.86 -11.41
C LYS A 9 -17.97 -3.59 -11.96
N GLN A 10 -17.82 -2.56 -12.79
CA GLN A 10 -16.53 -2.15 -13.33
C GLN A 10 -15.58 -1.63 -12.24
N GLU A 11 -16.07 -0.80 -11.31
CA GLU A 11 -15.26 -0.33 -10.19
C GLU A 11 -14.83 -1.49 -9.29
N ILE A 12 -15.74 -2.44 -9.01
CA ILE A 12 -15.43 -3.62 -8.18
C ILE A 12 -14.33 -4.47 -8.86
N GLN A 13 -14.47 -4.71 -10.16
CA GLN A 13 -13.51 -5.49 -10.93
C GLN A 13 -12.14 -4.81 -10.96
N PHE A 14 -12.12 -3.49 -11.19
CA PHE A 14 -10.89 -2.70 -11.19
C PHE A 14 -10.19 -2.76 -9.83
N VAL A 15 -10.93 -2.61 -8.71
CA VAL A 15 -10.34 -2.73 -7.36
C VAL A 15 -9.78 -4.14 -7.15
N ARG A 16 -10.46 -5.20 -7.57
CA ARG A 16 -9.99 -6.58 -7.40
C ARG A 16 -8.74 -6.89 -8.21
N GLU A 17 -8.67 -6.45 -9.46
CA GLU A 17 -7.53 -6.70 -10.36
C GLU A 17 -6.26 -5.93 -9.94
N ASN A 18 -6.44 -4.81 -9.25
CA ASN A 18 -5.38 -3.91 -8.83
C ASN A 18 -5.10 -3.96 -7.32
N ALA A 19 -5.93 -4.64 -6.52
CA ALA A 19 -5.67 -4.88 -5.11
C ALA A 19 -4.34 -5.65 -4.97
N GLY A 20 -3.39 -5.08 -4.24
CA GLY A 20 -2.03 -5.61 -4.10
C GLY A 20 -1.04 -5.16 -5.17
N LYS A 21 -1.49 -4.56 -6.29
CA LYS A 21 -0.62 -3.95 -7.32
C LYS A 21 -0.52 -2.43 -7.20
N LEU A 22 -1.64 -1.79 -6.85
CA LEU A 22 -1.75 -0.35 -6.71
C LEU A 22 -2.16 0.02 -5.28
N THR A 23 -1.68 1.19 -4.84
CA THR A 23 -2.08 1.74 -3.54
C THR A 23 -3.56 2.10 -3.53
N SER A 24 -4.17 2.09 -2.34
CA SER A 24 -5.54 2.58 -2.17
C SER A 24 -5.71 4.01 -2.66
N GLN A 25 -4.63 4.80 -2.66
CA GLN A 25 -4.60 6.17 -3.20
C GLN A 25 -4.64 6.16 -4.73
N GLN A 26 -3.78 5.40 -5.40
CA GLN A 26 -3.79 5.31 -6.87
C GLN A 26 -5.11 4.76 -7.41
N ILE A 27 -5.71 3.77 -6.72
CA ILE A 27 -7.03 3.24 -7.07
C ILE A 27 -8.12 4.30 -6.84
N ALA A 28 -8.02 5.06 -5.75
CA ALA A 28 -8.92 6.18 -5.46
C ALA A 28 -8.87 7.26 -6.56
N ASP A 29 -7.67 7.66 -6.97
CA ASP A 29 -7.45 8.67 -8.01
C ASP A 29 -8.03 8.21 -9.36
N ARG A 30 -7.85 6.93 -9.72
CA ARG A 30 -8.38 6.32 -10.96
C ARG A 30 -9.91 6.20 -10.97
N LEU A 31 -10.53 5.93 -9.82
CA LEU A 31 -11.98 5.75 -9.68
C LEU A 31 -12.72 7.03 -9.27
N ASN A 32 -11.97 8.12 -9.09
CA ASN A 32 -12.44 9.38 -8.53
C ASN A 32 -13.24 9.15 -7.23
N ARG A 33 -12.66 8.35 -6.33
CA ARG A 33 -13.19 8.04 -4.99
C ARG A 33 -12.17 8.46 -3.95
N THR A 34 -12.58 8.57 -2.68
CA THR A 34 -11.63 8.83 -1.61
C THR A 34 -10.86 7.56 -1.24
N ARG A 35 -9.59 7.71 -0.85
CA ARG A 35 -8.76 6.61 -0.32
C ARG A 35 -9.47 5.81 0.77
N GLN A 36 -10.16 6.52 1.67
CA GLN A 36 -10.93 5.92 2.78
C GLN A 36 -12.08 5.03 2.29
N ALA A 37 -12.76 5.42 1.20
CA ALA A 37 -13.82 4.60 0.60
C ALA A 37 -13.27 3.31 0.00
N ILE A 38 -12.12 3.38 -0.70
CA ILE A 38 -11.43 2.19 -1.22
C ILE A 38 -11.04 1.26 -0.07
N GLN A 39 -10.40 1.78 0.98
CA GLN A 39 -9.92 0.99 2.11
C GLN A 39 -11.07 0.30 2.87
N SER A 40 -12.14 1.05 3.17
CA SER A 40 -13.33 0.50 3.82
C SER A 40 -14.00 -0.59 2.98
N GLN A 41 -14.05 -0.40 1.66
CA GLN A 41 -14.68 -1.36 0.77
C GLN A 41 -13.83 -2.62 0.58
N ALA A 42 -12.53 -2.48 0.44
CA ALA A 42 -11.63 -3.60 0.31
C ALA A 42 -11.56 -4.45 1.57
N ASN A 43 -11.56 -3.83 2.76
CA ASN A 43 -11.72 -4.55 4.03
C ASN A 43 -13.02 -5.36 4.04
N ARG A 44 -14.13 -4.76 3.58
CA ARG A 44 -15.43 -5.46 3.46
C ARG A 44 -15.40 -6.61 2.46
N TRP A 45 -14.55 -6.54 1.43
CA TRP A 45 -14.36 -7.60 0.44
C TRP A 45 -13.25 -8.59 0.80
N GLY A 46 -12.61 -8.45 1.97
CA GLY A 46 -11.48 -9.29 2.37
C GLY A 46 -10.24 -9.10 1.49
N LEU A 47 -10.14 -7.98 0.76
CA LEU A 47 -9.00 -7.65 -0.09
C LEU A 47 -7.97 -6.89 0.74
N SER A 48 -6.75 -7.40 0.83
CA SER A 48 -5.63 -6.66 1.43
C SER A 48 -5.21 -5.53 0.48
N VAL A 49 -5.53 -4.28 0.83
CA VAL A 49 -5.03 -3.08 0.11
C VAL A 49 -3.70 -2.59 0.66
N LEU A 50 -3.09 -3.38 1.54
CA LEU A 50 -1.67 -3.25 1.78
C LEU A 50 -1.00 -3.56 0.44
N VAL A 51 -0.50 -2.51 -0.20
CA VAL A 51 0.54 -2.66 -1.20
C VAL A 51 1.66 -3.35 -0.46
N GLN A 52 1.78 -4.65 -0.70
CA GLN A 52 3.05 -5.35 -0.58
C GLN A 52 4.05 -4.40 -1.24
N PRO A 53 5.07 -3.88 -0.54
CA PRO A 53 6.10 -3.08 -1.18
C PRO A 53 6.52 -3.87 -2.41
N ALA A 54 6.22 -3.29 -3.56
CA ALA A 54 6.39 -3.94 -4.83
C ALA A 54 7.87 -4.26 -4.91
N ASP A 55 8.16 -5.53 -5.17
CA ASP A 55 9.49 -6.12 -5.23
C ASP A 55 10.07 -6.62 -3.89
N ALA A 56 10.23 -7.93 -3.80
CA ALA A 56 11.00 -8.58 -2.74
C ALA A 56 12.44 -8.03 -2.68
N HIS A 57 12.93 -7.46 -3.79
CA HIS A 57 14.22 -6.77 -3.87
C HIS A 57 14.27 -5.52 -2.98
N ASP A 58 13.23 -4.69 -2.98
CA ASP A 58 13.18 -3.45 -2.18
C ASP A 58 13.14 -3.77 -0.68
N ALA A 59 12.45 -4.86 -0.32
CA ALA A 59 12.41 -5.35 1.05
C ALA A 59 13.78 -5.85 1.53
N TYR A 60 14.48 -6.61 0.68
CA TYR A 60 15.83 -7.10 0.96
C TYR A 60 16.83 -5.94 1.13
N LEU A 61 16.83 -4.98 0.20
CA LEU A 61 17.78 -3.87 0.23
C LEU A 61 17.54 -2.95 1.44
N CYS A 62 16.29 -2.65 1.79
CA CYS A 62 15.98 -1.91 3.02
C CYS A 62 16.51 -2.60 4.28
N ARG A 63 16.45 -3.95 4.34
CA ARG A 63 16.94 -4.73 5.47
C ARG A 63 18.46 -4.75 5.53
N GLU A 64 19.15 -4.91 4.40
CA GLU A 64 20.62 -4.86 4.38
C GLU A 64 21.16 -3.47 4.75
N LEU A 65 20.58 -2.40 4.20
CA LEU A 65 20.97 -1.04 4.59
C LEU A 65 20.76 -0.78 6.09
N TYR A 66 19.70 -1.34 6.68
CA TYR A 66 19.48 -1.23 8.11
C TYR A 66 20.49 -2.05 8.94
N LYS A 67 20.88 -3.24 8.47
CA LYS A 67 21.95 -4.05 9.08
C LYS A 67 23.32 -3.37 9.02
N GLU A 68 23.59 -2.62 7.95
CA GLU A 68 24.79 -1.77 7.82
C GLU A 68 24.77 -0.54 8.76
N GLY A 69 23.68 -0.32 9.49
CA GLY A 69 23.54 0.74 10.48
C GLY A 69 22.92 2.04 9.92
N LEU A 70 22.40 2.04 8.70
CA LEU A 70 21.69 3.20 8.18
C LEU A 70 20.35 3.38 8.91
N THR A 71 19.98 4.63 9.15
CA THR A 71 18.75 4.97 9.85
C THR A 71 17.54 4.93 8.89
N ILE A 72 16.36 4.65 9.44
CA ILE A 72 15.10 4.60 8.68
C ILE A 72 14.86 5.84 7.79
N PRO A 73 15.14 7.09 8.24
CA PRO A 73 15.00 8.27 7.38
C PRO A 73 15.93 8.23 6.16
N VAL A 74 17.17 7.80 6.34
CA VAL A 74 18.19 7.73 5.27
C VAL A 74 17.83 6.63 4.27
N ILE A 75 17.36 5.48 4.75
CA ILE A 75 16.91 4.38 3.89
C ILE A 75 15.66 4.80 3.11
N ALA A 76 14.71 5.47 3.76
CA ALA A 76 13.51 5.99 3.10
C ALA A 76 13.85 6.96 1.95
N GLU A 77 14.82 7.85 2.17
CA GLU A 77 15.31 8.75 1.12
C GLU A 77 16.02 8.00 0.00
N LYS A 78 16.96 7.10 0.33
CA LYS A 78 17.73 6.32 -0.64
C LYS A 78 16.87 5.40 -1.52
N MET A 79 15.81 4.84 -0.94
CA MET A 79 14.91 3.90 -1.60
C MET A 79 13.71 4.61 -2.24
N GLU A 80 13.59 5.92 -2.11
CA GLU A 80 12.41 6.70 -2.53
C GLU A 80 11.10 6.15 -1.91
N LEU A 81 11.20 5.61 -0.69
CA LEU A 81 10.09 5.00 0.05
C LEU A 81 9.64 5.89 1.20
N SER A 82 8.40 5.71 1.64
CA SER A 82 7.95 6.37 2.88
C SER A 82 8.62 5.73 4.10
N ARG A 83 8.95 6.54 5.12
CA ARG A 83 9.49 6.06 6.41
C ARG A 83 8.65 4.94 7.03
N ARG A 84 7.33 4.99 6.84
CA ARG A 84 6.40 3.97 7.34
C ARG A 84 6.54 2.65 6.60
N VAL A 85 6.76 2.69 5.28
CA VAL A 85 7.02 1.48 4.49
C VAL A 85 8.35 0.86 4.90
N VAL A 86 9.42 1.65 5.01
CA VAL A 86 10.74 1.16 5.47
C VAL A 86 10.65 0.57 6.87
N SER A 87 9.97 1.25 7.80
CA SER A 87 9.74 0.73 9.15
C SER A 87 9.00 -0.60 9.14
N ASN A 88 7.94 -0.73 8.33
CA ASN A 88 7.22 -1.99 8.22
C ASN A 88 8.11 -3.11 7.65
N ILE A 89 8.93 -2.82 6.63
CA ILE A 89 9.84 -3.79 6.01
C ILE A 89 10.90 -4.29 6.99
N VAL A 90 11.52 -3.36 7.73
CA VAL A 90 12.61 -3.66 8.67
C VAL A 90 12.10 -4.42 9.91
N PHE A 91 10.89 -4.13 10.38
CA PHE A 91 10.32 -4.76 11.59
C PHE A 91 9.31 -5.90 11.31
N SER A 92 9.09 -6.27 10.04
CA SER A 92 8.07 -7.26 9.63
C SER A 92 8.36 -8.71 10.03
N GLU A 93 9.57 -9.09 10.43
CA GLU A 93 9.92 -10.49 10.80
C GLU A 93 9.92 -10.75 12.31
N CYS A 94 9.30 -9.88 13.11
CA CYS A 94 9.18 -10.08 14.56
C CYS A 94 7.82 -10.61 15.04
N TYR A 95 6.99 -11.21 14.16
CA TYR A 95 5.73 -11.87 14.56
C TYR A 95 5.50 -13.18 13.81
#